data_AF-A0A248JX57-F1
#
_entry.id   AF-A0A248JX57-F1
#
_cell.length_a   1.000
_cell.length_b   1.000
_cell.length_c   1.000
_cell.angle_alpha   90.00
_cell.angle_beta   90.00
_cell.angle_gamma   90.00
#
_symmetry.space_group_name_H-M   'P 1'
#
loop_
_entity.id
_entity.type
_entity.pdbx_description
1 polymer ?
#
loop_
_entity_poly.entity_id
_entity_poly.type
_entity_poly.pdbx_seq_one_letter_code
_entity_poly.pdbx_strand_id
1 'polypeptide(L)'
;MNGFDSAIQEFLTTHAFTSDVVNHAIRTIADFSMFKGLFPVAILWWVWFRGGRRGLWEKEMVIATFVSGLLALGAGRLLAHFLPFRERPIYDPTVPFHFPLSGTSETILRTWSSFPSDHAMLWMAVSTGIFLVWRWIGVLAMAYTAIFVCTVRVYLGLHFPTDVLGGAIIGVLITLVMTRDAVRPLYTTPILRVMMRFPAPCYTLAFLFCFELVTQFDEIRMIGQSVHKVLEAHHGNADPSLYGAGPEETAARPN
;
A
#
# COMPACT_ATOMS: atom_id res chain seq x y z
N MET A 1 17.43 2.73 -15.41
CA MET A 1 17.11 1.40 -14.84
C MET A 1 18.40 0.65 -14.51
N ASN A 2 18.48 -0.12 -13.41
CA ASN A 2 19.66 -0.94 -13.13
C ASN A 2 19.56 -2.33 -13.80
N GLY A 3 20.68 -3.06 -13.91
CA GLY A 3 20.71 -4.36 -14.61
C GLY A 3 19.84 -5.44 -13.96
N PHE A 4 19.66 -5.40 -12.64
CA PHE A 4 18.83 -6.37 -11.91
C PHE A 4 17.34 -6.19 -12.19
N ASP A 5 16.86 -4.94 -12.12
CA ASP A 5 15.47 -4.57 -12.42
C ASP A 5 15.13 -4.95 -13.87
N SER A 6 16.05 -4.66 -14.79
CA SER A 6 15.89 -4.94 -16.22
C SER A 6 15.80 -6.44 -16.51
N ALA A 7 16.69 -7.25 -15.93
CA ALA A 7 16.69 -8.69 -16.13
C ALA A 7 15.39 -9.37 -15.66
N ILE A 8 14.85 -8.94 -14.51
CA ILE A 8 13.59 -9.48 -14.00
C ILE A 8 12.40 -9.05 -14.87
N GLN A 9 12.36 -7.78 -15.29
CA GLN A 9 11.27 -7.27 -16.12
C GLN A 9 11.27 -7.88 -17.52
N GLU A 10 12.44 -8.09 -18.11
CA GLU A 10 12.59 -8.80 -19.37
C GLU A 10 12.11 -10.26 -19.24
N PHE A 11 12.55 -10.96 -18.18
CA PHE A 11 12.08 -12.33 -17.91
C PHE A 11 10.55 -12.43 -17.82
N LEU A 12 9.92 -11.54 -17.03
CA LEU A 12 8.46 -11.51 -16.87
C LEU A 12 7.74 -11.22 -18.19
N THR A 13 8.29 -10.31 -18.99
CA THR A 13 7.68 -9.91 -20.26
C THR A 13 7.75 -11.05 -21.28
N THR A 14 8.92 -11.69 -21.42
CA THR A 14 9.12 -12.76 -22.40
C THR A 14 8.34 -14.03 -22.05
N HIS A 15 8.20 -14.35 -20.76
CA HIS A 15 7.64 -15.64 -20.33
C HIS A 15 6.20 -15.57 -19.83
N ALA A 16 5.81 -14.48 -19.17
CA ALA A 16 4.55 -14.43 -18.44
C ALA A 16 3.49 -13.56 -19.13
N PHE A 17 3.89 -12.47 -19.80
CA PHE A 17 2.94 -11.57 -20.47
C PHE A 17 2.33 -12.18 -21.74
N THR A 18 2.91 -13.28 -22.25
CA THR A 18 2.43 -14.00 -23.44
C THR A 18 1.15 -14.81 -23.20
N SER A 19 0.73 -14.99 -21.94
CA SER A 19 -0.48 -15.74 -21.59
C SER A 19 -1.59 -14.85 -21.04
N ASP A 20 -2.70 -14.75 -21.78
CA ASP A 20 -3.89 -14.01 -21.33
C ASP A 20 -4.49 -14.56 -20.04
N VAL A 21 -4.40 -15.88 -19.84
CA VAL A 21 -4.88 -16.55 -18.61
C VAL A 21 -4.06 -16.10 -17.40
N VAL A 22 -2.74 -16.03 -17.53
CA VAL A 22 -1.84 -15.57 -16.47
C VAL A 22 -2.09 -14.09 -16.17
N ASN A 23 -2.21 -13.26 -17.21
CA ASN A 23 -2.53 -11.84 -17.08
C ASN A 23 -3.86 -11.62 -16.36
N HIS A 24 -4.92 -12.36 -16.73
CA HIS A 24 -6.22 -12.27 -16.09
C HIS A 24 -6.17 -12.72 -14.61
N ALA A 25 -5.49 -13.84 -14.33
CA ALA A 25 -5.35 -14.35 -12.97
C ALA A 25 -4.63 -13.35 -12.06
N ILE A 26 -3.55 -12.72 -12.55
CA ILE A 26 -2.77 -11.75 -11.75
C ILE A 26 -3.57 -10.47 -11.51
N ARG A 27 -4.29 -9.94 -12.51
CA ARG A 27 -5.21 -8.80 -12.29
C ARG A 27 -6.26 -9.14 -11.24
N THR A 28 -6.86 -10.32 -11.35
CA THR A 28 -7.87 -10.80 -10.40
C THR A 28 -7.31 -10.87 -8.97
N ILE A 29 -6.12 -11.44 -8.79
CA ILE A 29 -5.42 -11.47 -7.50
C ILE A 29 -5.14 -10.05 -6.98
N ALA A 30 -4.74 -9.14 -7.86
CA ALA A 30 -4.45 -7.76 -7.51
C ALA A 30 -5.69 -6.97 -7.05
N ASP A 31 -6.86 -7.29 -7.59
CA ASP A 31 -8.11 -6.58 -7.29
C ASP A 31 -8.75 -7.11 -5.99
N PHE A 32 -8.64 -8.41 -5.72
CA PHE A 32 -9.20 -9.02 -4.51
C PHE A 32 -8.41 -8.69 -3.23
N SER A 33 -9.02 -7.91 -2.34
CA SER A 33 -8.46 -7.57 -1.01
C SER A 33 -8.15 -8.79 -0.13
N MET A 34 -8.80 -9.92 -0.40
CA MET A 34 -8.49 -11.20 0.23
C MET A 34 -7.02 -11.58 0.03
N PHE A 35 -6.47 -11.35 -1.17
CA PHE A 35 -5.08 -11.70 -1.47
C PHE A 35 -4.06 -10.64 -1.05
N LYS A 36 -4.52 -9.42 -0.76
CA LYS A 36 -3.67 -8.32 -0.30
C LYS A 36 -3.27 -8.49 1.16
N GLY A 37 -4.27 -8.69 2.03
CA GLY A 37 -4.07 -8.50 3.47
C GLY A 37 -4.91 -9.32 4.42
N LEU A 38 -5.99 -9.95 3.94
CA LEU A 38 -6.94 -10.63 4.81
C LEU A 38 -6.30 -11.82 5.54
N PHE A 39 -5.50 -12.64 4.84
CA PHE A 39 -4.88 -13.81 5.46
C PHE A 39 -3.87 -13.46 6.57
N PRO A 40 -2.89 -12.55 6.37
CA PRO A 40 -2.00 -12.14 7.47
C PRO A 40 -2.76 -11.53 8.66
N VAL A 41 -3.77 -10.70 8.41
CA VAL A 41 -4.58 -10.09 9.47
C VAL A 41 -5.40 -11.15 10.22
N ALA A 42 -5.99 -12.12 9.51
CA ALA A 42 -6.69 -13.24 10.13
C ALA A 42 -5.78 -14.10 11.03
N ILE A 43 -4.51 -14.30 10.61
CA ILE A 43 -3.50 -14.98 11.44
C ILE A 43 -3.20 -14.16 12.71
N LEU A 44 -3.09 -12.83 12.61
CA LEU A 44 -2.90 -11.98 13.80
C LEU A 44 -4.11 -12.03 14.75
N TRP A 45 -5.33 -12.07 14.22
CA TRP A 45 -6.54 -12.28 15.02
C TRP A 45 -6.54 -13.65 15.71
N TRP A 46 -6.11 -14.70 15.02
CA TRP A 46 -5.93 -16.03 15.61
C TRP A 46 -4.93 -15.98 16.78
N VAL A 47 -3.77 -15.35 16.57
CA VAL A 47 -2.74 -15.17 17.61
C VAL A 47 -3.30 -14.37 18.79
N TRP A 48 -4.07 -13.30 18.53
CA TRP A 48 -4.64 -12.45 19.57
C TRP A 48 -5.57 -13.21 20.54
N PHE A 49 -6.37 -14.14 20.00
CA PHE A 49 -7.32 -14.93 20.78
C PHE A 49 -6.79 -16.29 21.22
N ARG A 50 -5.56 -16.64 20.84
CA ARG A 50 -4.93 -17.89 21.27
C ARG A 50 -4.75 -17.88 22.80
N GLY A 51 -5.44 -18.79 23.48
CA GLY A 51 -5.28 -18.98 24.93
C GLY A 51 -3.96 -19.70 25.25
N GLY A 52 -3.25 -19.28 26.30
CA GLY A 52 -2.03 -19.97 26.75
C GLY A 52 -1.16 -19.16 27.71
N ARG A 53 -0.09 -19.79 28.21
CA ARG A 53 0.87 -19.20 29.16
C ARG A 53 1.59 -17.94 28.62
N ARG A 54 1.66 -17.78 27.29
CA ARG A 54 2.26 -16.62 26.61
C ARG A 54 1.24 -15.59 26.12
N GLY A 55 -0.04 -15.70 26.51
CA GLY A 55 -1.12 -14.89 25.94
C GLY A 55 -0.92 -13.37 26.05
N LEU A 56 -0.31 -12.87 27.13
CA LEU A 56 -0.03 -11.43 27.27
C LEU A 56 1.04 -10.97 26.26
N TRP A 57 2.15 -11.72 26.17
CA TRP A 57 3.23 -11.44 25.22
C TRP A 57 2.76 -11.54 23.77
N GLU A 58 1.91 -12.52 23.43
CA GLU A 58 1.34 -12.67 22.09
C GLU A 58 0.47 -11.47 21.70
N LYS A 59 -0.36 -10.96 22.63
CA LYS A 59 -1.14 -9.73 22.41
C LYS A 59 -0.26 -8.50 22.22
N GLU A 60 0.79 -8.36 23.03
CA GLU A 60 1.78 -7.30 22.84
C GLU A 60 2.45 -7.39 21.46
N MET A 61 2.82 -8.59 21.02
CA MET A 61 3.43 -8.80 19.71
C MET A 61 2.47 -8.47 18.56
N VAL A 62 1.18 -8.77 18.69
CA VAL A 62 0.17 -8.37 17.69
C VAL A 62 0.07 -6.84 17.60
N ILE A 63 0.00 -6.14 18.75
CA ILE A 63 0.01 -4.66 18.77
C ILE A 63 1.29 -4.12 18.14
N ALA A 64 2.45 -4.66 18.54
CA ALA A 64 3.74 -4.29 17.98
C ALA A 64 3.81 -4.47 16.47
N THR A 65 3.20 -5.54 15.95
CA THR A 65 3.14 -5.84 14.52
C THR A 65 2.32 -4.79 13.76
N PHE A 66 1.13 -4.44 14.27
CA PHE A 66 0.31 -3.38 13.65
C PHE A 66 0.99 -2.01 13.70
N VAL A 67 1.59 -1.64 14.84
CA VAL A 67 2.35 -0.40 14.98
C VAL A 67 3.55 -0.37 14.02
N SER A 68 4.26 -1.49 13.88
CA SER A 68 5.38 -1.60 12.93
C SER A 68 4.93 -1.41 11.48
N GLY A 69 3.78 -1.97 11.10
CA GLY A 69 3.20 -1.77 9.78
C GLY A 69 2.86 -0.30 9.50
N LEU A 70 2.27 0.40 10.47
CA LEU A 70 1.97 1.83 10.35
C LEU A 70 3.22 2.69 10.30
N LEU A 71 4.22 2.38 11.14
CA LEU A 71 5.51 3.06 11.11
C LEU A 71 6.23 2.82 9.79
N ALA A 72 6.11 1.62 9.20
CA ALA A 72 6.68 1.31 7.90
C ALA A 72 6.01 2.14 6.78
N LEU A 73 4.68 2.29 6.79
CA LEU A 73 3.98 3.19 5.87
C LEU A 73 4.42 4.65 6.05
N GLY A 74 4.49 5.13 7.30
CA GLY A 74 4.93 6.50 7.60
C GLY A 74 6.38 6.76 7.17
N ALA A 75 7.29 5.83 7.46
CA ALA A 75 8.68 5.89 7.02
C ALA A 75 8.80 5.84 5.50
N GLY A 76 7.99 5.02 4.83
CA GLY A 76 7.95 4.94 3.37
C GLY A 76 7.56 6.26 2.74
N ARG A 77 6.50 6.90 3.25
CA ARG A 77 6.06 8.24 2.84
C ARG A 77 7.13 9.31 3.07
N LEU A 78 7.79 9.26 4.22
CA LEU A 78 8.85 10.20 4.56
C LEU A 78 10.06 10.04 3.63
N LEU A 79 10.48 8.79 3.38
CA LEU A 79 11.58 8.48 2.46
C LEU A 79 11.23 8.90 1.04
N ALA A 80 10.03 8.61 0.55
CA ALA A 80 9.58 9.02 -0.78
C ALA A 80 9.52 10.55 -0.95
N HIS A 81 9.37 11.30 0.14
CA HIS A 81 9.40 12.77 0.12
C HIS A 81 10.83 13.33 0.03
N PHE A 82 11.80 12.72 0.72
CA PHE A 82 13.18 13.21 0.78
C PHE A 82 14.11 12.62 -0.29
N LEU A 83 13.80 11.43 -0.80
CA LEU A 83 14.59 10.78 -1.84
C LEU A 83 14.23 11.34 -3.23
N PRO A 84 15.15 11.24 -4.21
CA PRO A 84 14.85 11.60 -5.59
C PRO A 84 13.63 10.84 -6.10
N PHE A 85 12.72 11.57 -6.75
CA PHE A 85 11.51 11.00 -7.30
C PHE A 85 11.86 9.90 -8.31
N ARG A 86 11.49 8.67 -7.97
CA ARG A 86 11.56 7.52 -8.88
C ARG A 86 10.20 7.31 -9.56
N GLU A 87 10.18 7.43 -10.87
CA GLU A 87 9.01 7.14 -11.70
C GLU A 87 8.72 5.63 -11.72
N ARG A 88 7.44 5.24 -11.81
CA ARG A 88 7.03 3.84 -11.81
C ARG A 88 7.25 3.22 -13.20
N PRO A 89 7.59 1.91 -13.29
CA PRO A 89 7.86 1.24 -14.56
C PRO A 89 6.77 1.42 -15.63
N ILE A 90 5.50 1.48 -15.21
CA ILE A 90 4.36 1.66 -16.10
C ILE A 90 4.32 3.02 -16.82
N TYR A 91 4.99 4.04 -16.29
CA TYR A 91 5.04 5.38 -16.87
C TYR A 91 6.38 5.68 -17.54
N ASP A 92 7.39 4.85 -17.32
CA ASP A 92 8.71 5.03 -17.91
C ASP A 92 8.66 4.66 -19.41
N PRO A 93 8.76 5.63 -20.33
CA PRO A 93 8.69 5.38 -21.76
C PRO A 93 9.91 4.61 -22.29
N THR A 94 10.99 4.50 -21.50
CA THR A 94 12.18 3.73 -21.84
C THR A 94 12.02 2.24 -21.57
N VAL A 95 10.94 1.86 -20.88
CA VAL A 95 10.57 0.48 -20.61
C VAL A 95 9.63 0.01 -21.73
N PRO A 96 10.07 -0.84 -22.67
CA PRO A 96 9.31 -1.20 -23.87
C PRO A 96 8.24 -2.27 -23.58
N PHE A 97 7.55 -2.19 -22.44
CA PHE A 97 6.67 -3.24 -21.94
C PHE A 97 5.23 -2.73 -21.77
N HIS A 98 4.28 -3.47 -22.36
CA HIS A 98 2.85 -3.22 -22.17
C HIS A 98 2.36 -3.96 -20.92
N PHE A 99 2.20 -3.24 -19.82
CA PHE A 99 1.74 -3.82 -18.56
C PHE A 99 0.22 -4.09 -18.57
N PRO A 100 -0.23 -5.22 -18.01
CA PRO A 100 -1.64 -5.56 -17.97
C PRO A 100 -2.36 -4.78 -16.85
N LEU A 101 -2.84 -3.56 -17.13
CA LEU A 101 -3.52 -2.70 -16.13
C LEU A 101 -4.79 -3.33 -15.53
N SER A 102 -4.90 -3.39 -14.20
CA SER A 102 -6.21 -3.31 -13.54
C SER A 102 -6.53 -1.84 -13.25
N GLY A 103 -7.80 -1.45 -13.29
CA GLY A 103 -8.31 -0.05 -13.33
C GLY A 103 -8.05 0.82 -12.09
N THR A 104 -6.88 0.69 -11.46
CA THR A 104 -6.47 1.49 -10.31
C THR A 104 -6.08 2.89 -10.79
N SER A 105 -6.91 3.89 -10.41
CA SER A 105 -6.73 5.34 -10.60
C SER A 105 -5.35 5.79 -11.11
N GLU A 106 -5.22 5.89 -12.43
CA GLU A 106 -4.00 6.31 -13.16
C GLU A 106 -3.42 7.65 -12.68
N THR A 107 -4.23 8.51 -12.07
CA THR A 107 -3.85 9.89 -11.78
C THR A 107 -2.96 10.04 -10.53
N ILE A 108 -3.17 9.26 -9.46
CA ILE A 108 -2.37 9.39 -8.22
C ILE A 108 -1.03 8.67 -8.34
N LEU A 109 -1.00 7.52 -9.02
CA LEU A 109 0.22 6.73 -9.14
C LEU A 109 1.32 7.48 -9.91
N ARG A 110 0.96 8.46 -10.75
CA ARG A 110 1.92 9.33 -11.48
C ARG A 110 2.64 10.34 -10.60
N THR A 111 2.00 10.83 -9.53
CA THR A 111 2.59 11.87 -8.66
C THR A 111 3.31 11.29 -7.45
N TRP A 112 3.21 9.97 -7.23
CA TRP A 112 3.76 9.29 -6.06
C TRP A 112 4.97 8.46 -6.45
N SER A 113 6.10 8.68 -5.76
CA SER A 113 7.33 7.95 -6.05
C SER A 113 7.15 6.43 -5.91
N SER A 114 7.85 5.68 -6.76
CA SER A 114 7.87 4.22 -6.74
C SER A 114 8.73 3.65 -5.60
N PHE A 115 9.72 4.39 -5.09
CA PHE A 115 10.61 3.91 -4.03
C PHE A 115 10.33 4.59 -2.69
N PRO A 116 10.34 3.85 -1.57
CA PRO A 116 10.23 2.38 -1.46
C PRO A 116 8.79 1.90 -1.71
N SER A 117 8.59 0.59 -1.92
CA SER A 117 7.24 0.04 -2.07
C SER A 117 6.49 -0.04 -0.74
N ASP A 118 5.46 0.80 -0.56
CA ASP A 118 4.60 0.83 0.64
C ASP A 118 3.98 -0.55 0.95
N HIS A 119 3.53 -1.27 -0.08
CA HIS A 119 2.95 -2.60 0.05
C HIS A 119 3.95 -3.61 0.58
N ALA A 120 5.17 -3.60 0.04
CA ALA A 120 6.23 -4.48 0.50
C ALA A 120 6.60 -4.14 1.95
N MET A 121 6.72 -2.86 2.29
CA MET A 121 7.00 -2.38 3.64
C MET A 121 5.96 -2.88 4.65
N LEU A 122 4.68 -2.62 4.41
CA LEU A 122 3.60 -2.97 5.32
C LEU A 122 3.50 -4.48 5.51
N TRP A 123 3.38 -5.24 4.42
CA TRP A 123 3.07 -6.66 4.53
C TRP A 123 4.27 -7.49 4.97
N MET A 124 5.50 -7.06 4.65
CA MET A 124 6.69 -7.70 5.21
C MET A 124 6.86 -7.37 6.70
N ALA A 125 6.50 -6.15 7.14
CA ALA A 125 6.46 -5.83 8.57
C ALA A 125 5.47 -6.75 9.31
N VAL A 126 4.27 -6.95 8.75
CA VAL A 126 3.24 -7.85 9.29
C VAL A 126 3.71 -9.31 9.33
N SER A 127 4.20 -9.84 8.20
CA SER A 127 4.66 -11.22 8.10
C SER A 127 5.86 -11.51 9.00
N THR A 128 6.75 -10.52 9.19
CA THR A 128 7.84 -10.62 10.18
C THR A 128 7.31 -10.72 11.60
N GLY A 129 6.29 -9.93 11.96
CA GLY A 129 5.65 -10.00 13.27
C GLY A 129 5.04 -11.37 13.54
N ILE A 130 4.35 -11.94 12.55
CA ILE A 130 3.83 -13.31 12.60
C ILE A 130 4.96 -14.33 12.78
N PHE A 131 6.07 -14.19 12.05
CA PHE A 131 7.24 -15.08 12.16
C PHE A 131 7.88 -15.08 13.54
N LEU A 132 7.96 -13.91 14.19
CA LEU A 132 8.51 -13.80 15.54
C LEU A 132 7.63 -14.50 16.59
N VAL A 133 6.31 -14.56 16.37
CA VAL A 133 5.38 -15.24 17.28
C VAL A 133 5.23 -16.74 16.95
N TRP A 134 5.11 -17.08 15.67
CA TRP A 134 4.83 -18.42 15.18
C TRP A 134 5.67 -18.73 13.94
N ARG A 135 6.88 -19.23 14.15
CA ARG A 135 7.92 -19.42 13.11
C ARG A 135 7.41 -20.08 11.83
N TRP A 136 6.76 -21.25 11.93
CA TRP A 136 6.28 -21.98 10.74
C TRP A 136 5.24 -21.18 9.94
N ILE A 137 4.20 -20.67 10.62
CA ILE A 137 3.17 -19.86 9.97
C ILE A 137 3.73 -18.55 9.44
N GLY A 138 4.72 -17.97 10.11
CA GLY A 138 5.39 -16.76 9.61
C GLY A 138 6.25 -16.99 8.38
N VAL A 139 6.91 -18.15 8.24
CA VAL A 139 7.58 -18.50 6.97
C VAL A 139 6.56 -18.57 5.85
N LEU A 140 5.40 -19.19 6.09
CA LEU A 140 4.31 -19.22 5.13
C LEU A 140 3.78 -17.80 4.82
N ALA A 141 3.62 -16.95 5.83
CA ALA A 141 3.19 -15.57 5.66
C ALA A 141 4.20 -14.74 4.85
N MET A 142 5.50 -14.89 5.09
CA MET A 142 6.55 -14.23 4.32
C MET A 142 6.58 -14.72 2.87
N ALA A 143 6.49 -16.04 2.64
CA ALA A 143 6.39 -16.60 1.29
C ALA A 143 5.14 -16.10 0.56
N TYR A 144 4.00 -16.06 1.27
CA TYR A 144 2.76 -15.52 0.76
C TYR A 144 2.90 -14.05 0.35
N THR A 145 3.46 -13.20 1.22
CA THR A 145 3.72 -11.79 0.91
C THR A 145 4.67 -11.64 -0.28
N ALA A 146 5.72 -12.45 -0.37
CA ALA A 146 6.64 -12.40 -1.50
C ALA A 146 5.93 -12.74 -2.82
N ILE A 147 5.08 -13.77 -2.84
CA ILE A 147 4.44 -14.25 -4.07
C ILE A 147 3.22 -13.40 -4.47
N PHE A 148 2.28 -13.19 -3.54
CA PHE A 148 0.98 -12.60 -3.85
C PHE A 148 0.93 -11.08 -3.72
N VAL A 149 1.83 -10.49 -2.92
CA VAL A 149 1.89 -9.04 -2.75
C VAL A 149 3.05 -8.46 -3.56
N CYS A 150 4.26 -8.94 -3.34
CA CYS A 150 5.47 -8.35 -3.91
C CYS A 150 5.58 -8.62 -5.42
N THR A 151 5.49 -9.88 -5.86
CA THR A 151 5.59 -10.23 -7.29
C THR A 151 4.47 -9.60 -8.10
N VAL A 152 3.23 -9.57 -7.60
CA VAL A 152 2.10 -8.92 -8.30
C VAL A 152 2.36 -7.44 -8.57
N ARG A 153 3.00 -6.73 -7.64
CA ARG A 153 3.35 -5.30 -7.82
C ARG A 153 4.41 -5.09 -8.88
N VAL A 154 5.39 -5.98 -8.97
CA VAL A 154 6.41 -5.97 -10.03
C VAL A 154 5.78 -6.33 -11.38
N TYR A 155 4.93 -7.35 -11.40
CA TYR A 155 4.26 -7.84 -12.60
C TYR A 155 3.37 -6.79 -13.26
N LEU A 156 2.62 -6.03 -12.45
CA LEU A 156 1.76 -4.96 -12.94
C LEU A 156 2.53 -3.66 -13.27
N GLY A 157 3.86 -3.68 -13.19
CA GLY A 157 4.69 -2.50 -13.48
C GLY A 157 4.52 -1.36 -12.46
N LEU A 158 3.98 -1.65 -11.28
CA LEU A 158 3.73 -0.64 -10.26
C LEU A 158 4.99 -0.25 -9.49
N HIS A 159 5.97 -1.16 -9.42
CA HIS A 159 7.22 -1.00 -8.71
C HIS A 159 8.34 -1.76 -9.41
N PHE A 160 9.57 -1.25 -9.33
CA PHE A 160 10.75 -2.03 -9.70
C PHE A 160 11.02 -3.12 -8.66
N PRO A 161 11.66 -4.25 -9.03
CA PRO A 161 12.11 -5.27 -8.08
C PRO A 161 12.92 -4.69 -6.91
N THR A 162 13.80 -3.72 -7.17
CA THR A 162 14.55 -3.02 -6.12
C THR A 162 13.69 -2.19 -5.18
N ASP A 163 12.57 -1.59 -5.65
CA ASP A 163 11.63 -0.86 -4.79
C ASP A 163 10.96 -1.78 -3.78
N VAL A 164 10.63 -2.99 -4.24
CA VAL A 164 10.01 -4.05 -3.44
C VAL A 164 11.00 -4.62 -2.44
N LEU A 165 12.23 -4.92 -2.86
CA LEU A 165 13.29 -5.39 -1.96
C LEU A 165 13.64 -4.34 -0.89
N GLY A 166 13.81 -3.08 -1.29
CA GLY A 166 14.06 -1.97 -0.36
C GLY A 166 12.94 -1.83 0.66
N GLY A 167 11.69 -1.83 0.19
CA GLY A 167 10.52 -1.79 1.06
C GLY A 167 10.44 -2.99 2.02
N ALA A 168 10.67 -4.20 1.52
CA ALA A 168 10.67 -5.42 2.33
C ALA A 168 11.71 -5.36 3.45
N ILE A 169 12.95 -4.93 3.14
CA ILE A 169 14.03 -4.79 4.12
C ILE A 169 13.65 -3.77 5.18
N ILE A 170 13.14 -2.59 4.80
CA ILE A 170 12.75 -1.56 5.77
C ILE A 170 11.63 -2.07 6.69
N GLY A 171 10.61 -2.72 6.13
CA GLY A 171 9.52 -3.31 6.90
C GLY A 171 10.00 -4.35 7.92
N VAL A 172 10.88 -5.26 7.50
CA VAL A 172 11.52 -6.25 8.39
C VAL A 172 12.29 -5.56 9.50
N LEU A 173 13.14 -4.58 9.17
CA LEU A 173 13.99 -3.88 10.14
C LEU A 173 13.16 -3.13 11.19
N ILE A 174 12.12 -2.41 10.76
CA ILE A 174 11.20 -1.70 11.67
C ILE A 174 10.56 -2.70 12.65
N THR A 175 10.01 -3.80 12.15
CA THR A 175 9.38 -4.82 13.00
C THR A 175 10.40 -5.43 13.97
N LEU A 176 11.60 -5.76 13.52
CA LEU A 176 12.64 -6.32 14.38
C LEU A 176 13.01 -5.37 15.53
N VAL A 177 13.08 -4.06 15.29
CA VAL A 177 13.36 -3.07 16.36
C VAL A 177 12.16 -2.92 17.30
N MET A 178 10.95 -2.75 16.75
CA MET A 178 9.73 -2.48 17.52
C MET A 178 9.28 -3.66 18.38
N THR A 179 9.66 -4.88 18.02
CA THR A 179 9.32 -6.11 18.77
C THR A 179 10.37 -6.50 19.81
N ARG A 180 11.53 -5.83 19.87
CA ARG A 180 12.56 -6.08 20.90
C ARG A 180 11.98 -5.93 22.30
N ASP A 181 12.41 -6.80 23.21
CA ASP A 181 11.92 -6.80 24.60
C ASP A 181 12.16 -5.48 25.35
N ALA A 182 13.20 -4.71 24.96
CA ALA A 182 13.46 -3.39 25.53
C ALA A 182 12.50 -2.29 25.03
N VAL A 183 11.90 -2.47 23.85
CA VAL A 183 11.09 -1.43 23.17
C VAL A 183 9.61 -1.76 23.22
N ARG A 184 9.24 -3.02 22.93
CA ARG A 184 7.85 -3.48 22.85
C ARG A 184 7.00 -3.05 24.06
N PRO A 185 7.38 -3.37 25.31
CA PRO A 185 6.52 -3.10 26.47
C PRO A 185 6.28 -1.60 26.70
N LEU A 186 7.18 -0.73 26.23
CA LEU A 186 7.07 0.73 26.43
C LEU A 186 5.78 1.30 25.86
N TYR A 187 5.32 0.78 24.72
CA TYR A 187 4.10 1.23 24.05
C TYR A 187 2.99 0.17 24.04
N THR A 188 3.32 -1.13 23.99
CA THR A 188 2.27 -2.16 23.91
C THR A 188 1.55 -2.36 25.24
N THR A 189 2.25 -2.31 26.37
CA THR A 189 1.65 -2.51 27.69
C THR A 189 0.62 -1.43 28.04
N PRO A 190 0.85 -0.10 27.85
CA PRO A 190 -0.18 0.90 28.09
C PRO A 190 -1.38 0.75 27.13
N ILE A 191 -1.14 0.47 25.84
CA ILE A 191 -2.22 0.21 24.86
C ILE A 191 -3.06 -0.98 25.31
N LEU A 192 -2.43 -2.09 25.67
CA LEU A 192 -3.11 -3.30 26.10
C LEU A 192 -3.91 -3.05 27.39
N ARG A 193 -3.40 -2.24 28.32
CA ARG A 193 -4.14 -1.83 29.53
C ARG A 193 -5.41 -1.07 29.18
N VAL A 194 -5.36 -0.14 28.21
CA VAL A 194 -6.54 0.60 27.73
C VAL A 194 -7.53 -0.34 27.07
N MET A 195 -7.07 -1.24 26.20
CA MET A 195 -7.93 -2.23 25.53
C MET A 195 -8.63 -3.16 26.54
N MET A 196 -7.93 -3.55 27.61
CA MET A 196 -8.52 -4.37 28.68
C MET A 196 -9.47 -3.58 29.57
N ARG A 197 -9.28 -2.25 29.71
CA ARG A 197 -10.17 -1.37 30.47
C ARG A 197 -11.47 -1.06 29.71
N PHE A 198 -11.38 -0.87 28.39
CA PHE A 198 -12.50 -0.50 27.52
C PHE A 198 -12.61 -1.46 26.32
N PRO A 199 -12.94 -2.75 26.54
CA PRO A 199 -12.87 -3.76 25.49
C PRO A 199 -13.81 -3.47 24.31
N ALA A 200 -15.07 -3.12 24.57
CA ALA A 200 -16.06 -2.90 23.52
C ALA A 200 -15.63 -1.81 22.50
N PRO A 201 -15.34 -0.56 22.88
CA PRO A 201 -14.92 0.45 21.91
C PRO A 201 -13.57 0.12 21.28
N CYS A 202 -12.61 -0.43 22.04
CA CYS A 202 -11.30 -0.78 21.50
C CYS A 202 -11.37 -1.88 20.43
N TYR A 203 -12.20 -2.91 20.62
CA TYR A 203 -12.38 -3.96 19.61
C TYR A 203 -13.14 -3.47 18.38
N THR A 204 -14.12 -2.59 18.55
CA THR A 204 -14.79 -1.94 17.41
C THR A 204 -13.80 -1.13 16.58
N LEU A 205 -12.97 -0.30 17.22
CA LEU A 205 -11.94 0.48 16.53
C LEU A 205 -10.87 -0.42 15.89
N ALA A 206 -10.46 -1.49 16.57
CA ALA A 206 -9.50 -2.45 16.02
C ALA A 206 -10.07 -3.18 14.79
N PHE A 207 -11.36 -3.52 14.79
CA PHE A 207 -12.03 -4.10 13.64
C PHE A 207 -12.03 -3.14 12.44
N LEU A 208 -12.49 -1.89 12.64
CA LEU A 208 -12.49 -0.87 11.60
C LEU A 208 -11.08 -0.63 11.05
N PHE A 209 -10.09 -0.53 11.95
CA PHE A 209 -8.69 -0.40 11.58
C PHE A 209 -8.19 -1.58 10.75
N CYS A 210 -8.48 -2.82 11.16
CA CYS A 210 -8.08 -4.01 10.41
C CYS A 210 -8.77 -4.08 9.04
N PHE A 211 -10.04 -3.70 8.97
CA PHE A 211 -10.79 -3.63 7.72
C PHE A 211 -10.11 -2.66 6.75
N GLU A 212 -9.87 -1.42 7.19
CA GLU A 212 -9.15 -0.41 6.42
C GLU A 212 -7.74 -0.86 6.02
N LEU A 213 -7.02 -1.55 6.90
CA LEU A 213 -5.68 -2.06 6.59
C LEU A 213 -5.72 -3.13 5.49
N VAL A 214 -6.70 -4.04 5.53
CA VAL A 214 -6.91 -5.10 4.53
C VAL A 214 -7.33 -4.51 3.18
N THR A 215 -8.23 -3.53 3.19
CA THR A 215 -8.65 -2.76 2.00
C THR A 215 -7.64 -1.67 1.63
N GLN A 216 -6.53 -1.58 2.37
CA GLN A 216 -5.44 -0.63 2.14
C GLN A 216 -5.88 0.83 2.14
N PHE A 217 -6.93 1.19 2.86
CA PHE A 217 -7.53 2.52 2.86
C PHE A 217 -8.05 2.92 1.47
N ASP A 218 -8.48 1.94 0.65
CA ASP A 218 -9.02 2.20 -0.69
C ASP A 218 -10.23 3.15 -0.62
N GLU A 219 -11.14 2.97 0.35
CA GLU A 219 -12.33 3.83 0.52
C GLU A 219 -11.94 5.27 0.88
N ILE A 220 -11.06 5.45 1.87
CA ILE A 220 -10.57 6.78 2.27
C ILE A 220 -9.88 7.48 1.10
N ARG A 221 -9.08 6.75 0.31
CA ARG A 221 -8.42 7.29 -0.89
C ARG A 221 -9.43 7.71 -1.95
N MET A 222 -10.46 6.91 -2.22
CA MET A 222 -11.52 7.25 -3.19
C MET A 222 -12.34 8.47 -2.77
N ILE A 223 -12.64 8.60 -1.47
CA ILE A 223 -13.32 9.78 -0.93
C ILE A 223 -12.42 11.02 -1.11
N GLY A 224 -11.14 10.92 -0.74
CA GLY A 224 -10.18 12.02 -0.94
C GLY A 224 -10.06 12.45 -2.39
N GLN A 225 -10.02 11.50 -3.33
CA GLN A 225 -10.03 11.77 -4.77
C GLN A 225 -11.30 12.48 -5.24
N SER A 226 -12.45 12.05 -4.74
CA SER A 226 -13.74 12.63 -5.11
C SER A 226 -13.83 14.09 -4.65
N VAL A 227 -13.39 14.37 -3.42
CA VAL A 227 -13.33 15.73 -2.88
C VAL A 227 -12.34 16.60 -3.66
N HIS A 228 -11.14 16.08 -3.97
CA HIS A 228 -10.13 16.83 -4.72
C HIS A 228 -10.61 17.21 -6.12
N LYS A 229 -11.23 16.27 -6.86
CA LYS A 229 -11.82 16.55 -8.19
C LYS A 229 -12.90 17.62 -8.13
N VAL A 230 -13.75 17.61 -7.10
CA VAL A 230 -14.77 18.64 -6.90
C VAL A 230 -14.14 20.01 -6.64
N LEU A 231 -13.09 20.07 -5.80
CA LEU A 231 -12.36 21.32 -5.54
C LEU A 231 -11.68 21.87 -6.79
N GLU A 232 -11.04 21.01 -7.59
CA GLU A 232 -10.44 21.41 -8.88
C GLU A 232 -11.49 21.90 -9.87
N ALA A 233 -12.64 21.24 -9.96
CA ALA A 233 -13.75 21.68 -10.82
C ALA A 233 -14.31 23.05 -10.39
N HIS A 234 -14.34 23.33 -9.07
CA HIS A 234 -14.74 24.64 -8.58
C HIS A 234 -13.68 25.73 -8.81
N HIS A 235 -12.39 25.40 -8.75
CA HIS A 235 -11.29 26.36 -8.98
C HIS A 235 -11.04 26.61 -10.47
N GLY A 236 -11.25 25.62 -11.34
CA GLY A 236 -11.10 25.72 -12.80
C GLY A 236 -12.24 26.45 -13.50
N ASN A 237 -13.33 26.76 -12.80
CA ASN A 237 -14.49 27.49 -13.34
C ASN A 237 -14.49 28.99 -12.96
N ALA A 238 -13.34 29.50 -12.47
CA ALA A 238 -13.16 30.88 -12.04
C ALA A 238 -12.38 31.75 -13.05
N ASP A 239 -12.53 31.49 -14.36
CA ASP A 239 -12.13 32.45 -15.39
C ASP A 239 -13.39 33.02 -16.09
N PRO A 240 -13.91 34.19 -15.65
CA PRO A 240 -15.04 34.85 -16.28
C PRO A 240 -14.69 35.48 -17.63
N SER A 241 -13.43 35.46 -18.07
CA SER A 241 -12.99 36.18 -19.28
C SER A 241 -13.41 35.52 -20.61
N LEU A 242 -13.96 34.31 -20.59
CA LEU A 242 -14.42 33.58 -21.78
C LEU A 242 -15.92 33.74 -22.10
N TYR A 243 -16.67 34.52 -21.30
CA TYR A 243 -18.06 34.89 -21.61
C TYR A 243 -18.24 36.40 -21.45
N GLY A 244 -17.81 37.17 -22.45
CA GLY A 244 -18.01 38.61 -22.44
C GLY A 244 -17.85 39.27 -23.82
N ALA A 245 -18.99 39.52 -24.45
CA ALA A 245 -19.29 40.49 -25.51
C ALA A 245 -19.73 39.86 -26.84
N GLY A 246 -21.04 39.61 -26.95
CA GLY A 246 -21.70 39.60 -28.26
C GLY A 246 -21.64 41.02 -28.86
N PRO A 247 -21.47 41.18 -30.18
CA PRO A 247 -21.44 42.50 -30.77
C PRO A 247 -22.85 43.08 -30.80
N GLU A 248 -23.01 44.23 -30.14
CA GLU A 248 -24.14 45.14 -30.33
C GLU A 248 -24.22 45.61 -31.78
N GLU A 249 -25.45 45.58 -32.27
CA GLU A 249 -25.96 46.21 -33.47
C GLU A 249 -25.79 47.74 -33.38
N THR A 250 -25.06 48.38 -34.30
CA THR A 250 -25.32 49.78 -34.65
C THR A 250 -24.79 50.16 -36.03
N ALA A 251 -25.67 50.83 -36.77
CA ALA A 251 -25.57 51.24 -38.16
C ALA A 251 -24.61 52.42 -38.41
N ALA A 252 -24.05 52.49 -39.63
CA ALA A 252 -23.84 53.75 -40.37
C ALA A 252 -23.41 53.49 -41.83
N ARG A 253 -24.20 54.00 -42.79
CA ARG A 253 -23.75 54.35 -44.16
C ARG A 253 -22.82 55.59 -44.06
N PRO A 254 -21.98 55.93 -45.07
CA PRO A 254 -22.49 56.73 -46.20
C PRO A 254 -21.80 56.53 -47.57
N ASN A 255 -22.57 56.95 -48.59
CA ASN A 255 -22.25 57.41 -49.95
C ASN A 255 -21.63 56.45 -50.99
#